data_AF-A0AAU3ESU5-F1
#
_entry.id   AF-A0AAU3ESU5-F1
#
_cell.length_a   1.000
_cell.length_b   1.000
_cell.length_c   1.000
_cell.angle_alpha   90.00
_cell.angle_beta   90.00
_cell.angle_gamma   90.00
#
_symmetry.space_group_name_H-M   'P 1'
#
loop_
_entity.id
_entity.type
_entity.pdbx_description
1 polymer ?
#
loop_
_entity_poly.entity_id
_entity_poly.type
_entity_poly.pdbx_seq_one_letter_code
_entity_poly.pdbx_strand_id
1 'polypeptide(L)'
;MRAWIVAPLAVLGAIGAGWLIYRLVVDRLVTDTSDAIKTTLAILTLAGAVLAGVYAYRKQRIAESDAHRADANQFADRYTTAAEQLGHDKAAVRLAGVYALARLADDWEEQRQVCIDVLCAYLRMPYQPDPDASGYKEGERATTSA
;
A
#
# COMPACT_ATOMS: atom_id res chain seq x y z
N MET A 1 -19.26 -0.33 8.92
CA MET A 1 -20.41 0.54 8.61
C MET A 1 -20.65 1.72 9.58
N ARG A 2 -19.72 2.08 10.49
CA ARG A 2 -19.93 3.15 11.50
C ARG A 2 -19.18 4.49 11.26
N ALA A 3 -18.31 4.57 10.26
CA ALA A 3 -17.46 5.75 10.01
C ALA A 3 -18.21 6.94 9.36
N TRP A 4 -19.36 6.71 8.73
CA TRP A 4 -20.09 7.77 8.01
C TRP A 4 -20.88 8.73 8.94
N ILE A 5 -21.07 8.36 10.21
CA ILE A 5 -21.77 9.18 11.22
C ILE A 5 -20.80 10.09 11.99
N VAL A 6 -19.52 9.73 12.08
CA VAL A 6 -18.50 10.52 12.81
C VAL A 6 -18.13 11.79 12.03
N ALA A 7 -18.13 11.71 10.70
CA ALA A 7 -17.84 12.84 9.83
C ALA A 7 -18.82 14.02 10.01
N PRO A 8 -20.15 13.85 9.95
CA PRO A 8 -21.09 14.96 10.15
C PRO A 8 -21.09 15.51 11.58
N LEU A 9 -20.87 14.67 12.61
CA LEU A 9 -20.77 15.13 13.99
C LEU A 9 -19.51 15.98 14.24
N ALA A 10 -18.38 15.60 13.65
CA ALA A 10 -17.15 16.39 13.72
C ALA A 10 -17.30 17.74 13.00
N VAL A 11 -17.98 17.75 11.85
CA VAL A 11 -18.26 18.98 11.09
C VAL A 11 -19.20 19.90 11.86
N LEU A 12 -20.28 19.38 12.45
CA LEU A 12 -21.20 20.17 13.28
C LEU A 12 -20.54 20.69 14.55
N GLY A 13 -19.66 19.88 15.17
CA GLY A 13 -18.85 20.32 16.32
C GLY A 13 -17.91 21.46 15.97
N ALA A 14 -17.24 21.38 14.81
CA ALA A 14 -16.36 22.45 14.32
C ALA A 14 -17.12 23.74 13.98
N ILE A 15 -18.31 23.62 13.38
CA ILE A 15 -19.18 24.77 13.07
C ILE A 15 -19.70 25.40 14.36
N GLY A 16 -20.15 24.60 15.34
CA GLY A 16 -20.64 25.09 16.62
C GLY A 16 -19.56 25.76 17.46
N ALA A 17 -18.36 25.15 17.52
CA ALA A 17 -17.21 25.75 18.17
C ALA A 17 -16.77 27.04 17.46
N GLY A 18 -16.76 27.05 16.12
CA GLY A 18 -16.48 28.23 15.32
C GLY A 18 -17.48 29.37 15.55
N TRP A 19 -18.78 29.06 15.64
CA TRP A 19 -19.83 30.04 15.93
C TRP A 19 -19.76 30.57 17.36
N LEU A 20 -19.44 29.71 18.33
CA LEU A 20 -19.24 30.11 19.73
C LEU A 20 -18.01 31.02 19.86
N ILE A 21 -16.89 30.65 19.23
CA ILE A 21 -15.66 31.47 19.20
C ILE A 21 -15.94 32.80 18.49
N TYR A 22 -16.63 32.77 17.34
CA TYR A 22 -17.03 33.97 16.61
C TYR A 22 -17.87 34.90 17.49
N ARG A 23 -18.89 34.38 18.17
CA ARG A 23 -19.76 35.19 19.03
C ARG A 23 -19.00 35.74 20.24
N LEU A 24 -18.16 34.94 20.89
CA LEU A 24 -17.40 35.34 22.08
C LEU A 24 -16.31 36.37 21.72
N VAL A 25 -15.72 36.29 20.52
CA VAL A 25 -14.75 37.26 20.00
C VAL A 25 -15.45 38.55 19.52
N VAL A 26 -16.56 38.46 18.77
CA VAL A 26 -17.28 39.63 18.25
C VAL A 26 -17.96 40.42 19.36
N ASP A 27 -18.60 39.76 20.35
CA ASP A 27 -19.22 40.44 21.50
C ASP A 27 -18.18 41.07 22.45
N ARG A 28 -16.92 40.61 22.45
CA ARG A 28 -15.85 41.11 23.34
C ARG A 28 -14.91 42.14 22.71
N LEU A 29 -14.90 42.33 21.38
CA LEU A 29 -13.92 43.17 20.68
C LEU A 29 -14.46 44.49 20.08
N VAL A 30 -15.77 44.73 20.03
CA VAL A 30 -16.35 45.94 19.38
C VAL A 30 -16.39 47.14 20.33
N THR A 31 -15.35 47.35 21.15
CA THR A 31 -15.31 48.50 22.08
C THR A 31 -14.00 49.30 22.15
N ASP A 32 -12.88 48.96 21.49
CA ASP A 32 -11.70 49.85 21.52
C ASP A 32 -10.69 49.73 20.36
N THR A 33 -10.16 50.88 19.90
CA THR A 33 -9.26 51.05 18.74
C THR A 33 -7.89 50.40 18.88
N SER A 34 -7.45 50.07 20.11
CA SER A 34 -6.19 49.36 20.39
C SER A 34 -6.22 47.87 20.00
N ASP A 35 -7.39 47.35 19.67
CA ASP A 35 -7.60 45.93 19.41
C ASP A 35 -7.34 45.51 17.97
N ALA A 36 -7.21 46.44 17.01
CA ALA A 36 -7.00 46.10 15.59
C ALA A 36 -5.78 45.19 15.34
N ILE A 37 -4.69 45.41 16.09
CA ILE A 37 -3.48 44.57 16.02
C ILE A 37 -3.77 43.17 16.58
N LYS A 38 -4.52 43.08 17.68
CA LYS A 38 -4.88 41.79 18.30
C LYS A 38 -5.86 40.99 17.42
N THR A 39 -6.78 41.65 16.73
CA THR A 39 -7.70 41.00 15.79
C THR A 39 -6.95 40.35 14.64
N THR A 40 -5.97 41.05 14.07
CA THR A 40 -5.19 40.53 12.93
C THR A 40 -4.38 39.29 13.33
N LEU A 41 -3.75 39.34 14.53
CA LEU A 41 -3.03 38.19 15.08
C LEU A 41 -3.96 37.01 15.37
N ALA A 42 -5.15 37.27 15.92
CA ALA A 42 -6.15 36.23 16.19
C ALA A 42 -6.64 35.55 14.89
N ILE A 43 -6.90 36.33 13.84
CA ILE A 43 -7.33 35.81 12.53
C ILE A 43 -6.23 34.95 11.90
N LEU A 44 -4.97 35.39 11.93
CA LEU A 44 -3.83 34.62 11.42
C LEU A 44 -3.65 33.30 12.19
N THR A 45 -3.78 33.34 13.52
CA THR A 45 -3.68 32.14 14.37
C THR A 45 -4.80 31.15 14.06
N LEU A 46 -6.04 31.64 13.89
CA LEU A 46 -7.20 30.81 13.54
C LEU A 46 -7.05 30.20 12.14
N ALA A 47 -6.65 31.00 11.15
CA ALA A 47 -6.41 30.51 9.80
C ALA A 47 -5.29 29.45 9.77
N GLY A 48 -4.21 29.68 10.51
CA GLY A 48 -3.13 28.71 10.69
C GLY A 48 -3.61 27.41 11.34
N ALA A 49 -4.41 27.49 12.40
CA ALA A 49 -4.97 26.32 13.07
C ALA A 49 -5.90 25.50 12.15
N VAL A 50 -6.72 26.18 11.34
CA VAL A 50 -7.59 25.52 10.35
C VAL A 50 -6.75 24.82 9.28
N LEU A 51 -5.75 25.49 8.70
CA LEU A 51 -4.88 24.89 7.69
C LEU A 51 -4.08 23.71 8.24
N ALA A 52 -3.54 23.83 9.46
CA ALA A 52 -2.84 22.73 10.13
C ALA A 52 -3.78 21.55 10.40
N GLY A 53 -5.01 21.80 10.83
CA GLY A 53 -6.04 20.78 11.03
C GLY A 53 -6.42 20.08 9.73
N VAL A 54 -6.63 20.83 8.64
CA VAL A 54 -6.92 20.27 7.31
C VAL A 54 -5.74 19.43 6.79
N TYR A 55 -4.51 19.91 6.96
CA TYR A 55 -3.31 19.16 6.57
C TYR A 55 -3.18 17.87 7.38
N ALA A 56 -3.36 17.93 8.70
CA ALA A 56 -3.35 16.75 9.57
C ALA A 56 -4.46 15.75 9.17
N TYR A 57 -5.66 16.23 8.88
CA TYR A 57 -6.79 15.40 8.44
C TYR A 57 -6.53 14.73 7.08
N ARG A 58 -6.04 15.49 6.10
CA ARG A 58 -5.66 14.92 4.79
C ARG A 58 -4.54 13.90 4.94
N LYS A 59 -3.51 14.21 5.74
CA LYS A 59 -2.39 13.32 6.03
C LYS A 59 -2.86 12.02 6.68
N GLN A 60 -3.78 12.10 7.63
CA GLN A 60 -4.34 10.92 8.29
C GLN A 60 -5.12 10.04 7.30
N ARG A 61 -5.90 10.65 6.41
CA ARG A 61 -6.64 9.92 5.35
C ARG A 61 -5.74 9.25 4.33
N ILE A 62 -4.64 9.91 3.95
CA ILE A 62 -3.66 9.35 3.02
C ILE A 62 -2.87 8.21 3.67
N ALA A 63 -2.43 8.38 4.93
CA ALA A 63 -1.71 7.33 5.66
C ALA A 63 -2.54 6.05 5.82
N GLU A 64 -3.85 6.18 6.06
CA GLU A 64 -4.76 5.02 6.13
C GLU A 64 -4.90 4.32 4.77
N SER A 65 -4.95 5.06 3.65
CA SER A 65 -5.00 4.47 2.31
C SER A 65 -3.67 3.88 1.84
N ASP A 66 -2.55 4.46 2.27
CA ASP A 66 -1.21 4.03 1.89
C ASP A 66 -0.83 2.72 2.60
N ALA A 67 -1.27 2.53 3.85
CA ALA A 67 -1.01 1.30 4.59
C ALA A 67 -1.58 0.06 3.87
N HIS A 68 -2.85 0.11 3.45
CA HIS A 68 -3.46 -1.01 2.73
C HIS A 68 -2.88 -1.25 1.34
N ARG A 69 -2.41 -0.19 0.66
CA ARG A 69 -1.76 -0.32 -0.66
C ARG A 69 -0.32 -0.83 -0.55
N ALA A 70 0.38 -0.52 0.54
CA ALA A 70 1.75 -0.96 0.77
C ALA A 70 1.84 -2.48 0.84
N ASP A 71 0.92 -3.13 1.56
CA ASP A 71 0.90 -4.59 1.70
C ASP A 71 0.62 -5.28 0.35
N ALA A 72 -0.37 -4.80 -0.40
CA ALA A 72 -0.69 -5.34 -1.73
C ALA A 72 0.46 -5.17 -2.73
N ASN A 73 1.14 -4.02 -2.71
CA ASN A 73 2.30 -3.78 -3.57
C ASN A 73 3.48 -4.68 -3.19
N GLN A 74 3.70 -4.93 -1.89
CA GLN A 74 4.80 -5.78 -1.44
C GLN A 74 4.64 -7.23 -1.93
N PHE A 75 3.43 -7.78 -1.87
CA PHE A 75 3.19 -9.13 -2.40
C PHE A 75 3.31 -9.19 -3.92
N ALA A 76 2.82 -8.18 -4.64
CA ALA A 76 2.96 -8.09 -6.09
C ALA A 76 4.42 -7.97 -6.56
N ASP A 77 5.26 -7.24 -5.82
CA ASP A 77 6.69 -7.11 -6.11
C ASP A 77 7.45 -8.43 -5.90
N ARG A 78 7.17 -9.13 -4.79
CA ARG A 78 7.71 -10.48 -4.53
C ARG A 78 7.26 -11.48 -5.58
N TYR A 79 6.00 -11.42 -6.01
CA TYR A 79 5.47 -12.26 -7.09
C TYR A 79 6.26 -12.05 -8.39
N THR A 80 6.47 -10.78 -8.79
CA THR A 80 7.20 -10.45 -10.02
C THR A 80 8.62 -10.98 -9.98
N THR A 81 9.32 -10.74 -8.87
CA THR A 81 10.69 -11.25 -8.67
C THR A 81 10.76 -12.78 -8.74
N ALA A 82 9.79 -13.49 -8.13
CA ALA A 82 9.77 -14.95 -8.16
C ALA A 82 9.40 -15.51 -9.54
N ALA A 83 8.49 -14.85 -10.27
CA ALA A 83 8.13 -15.20 -11.64
C ALA A 83 9.32 -15.01 -12.60
N GLU A 84 10.13 -13.95 -12.43
CA GLU A 84 11.36 -13.74 -13.19
C GLU A 84 12.38 -14.87 -12.98
N GLN A 85 12.51 -15.35 -11.74
CA GLN A 85 13.43 -16.47 -11.41
C GLN A 85 13.05 -17.76 -12.13
N LEU A 86 11.77 -18.01 -12.43
CA LEU A 86 11.32 -19.17 -13.20
C LEU A 86 11.83 -19.15 -14.65
N GLY A 87 12.06 -17.97 -15.22
CA GLY A 87 12.59 -17.80 -16.57
C GLY A 87 14.11 -17.92 -16.67
N HIS A 88 14.82 -18.12 -15.56
CA HIS A 88 16.28 -18.09 -15.56
C HIS A 88 16.90 -19.40 -16.08
N ASP A 89 17.99 -19.30 -16.84
CA ASP A 89 18.69 -20.46 -17.43
C ASP A 89 19.22 -21.48 -16.39
N LYS A 90 19.60 -21.00 -15.19
CA LYS A 90 20.13 -21.84 -14.11
C LYS A 90 19.00 -22.56 -13.37
N ALA A 91 19.04 -23.89 -13.38
CA ALA A 91 18.04 -24.73 -12.69
C ALA A 91 17.89 -24.40 -11.19
N ALA A 92 18.99 -24.06 -10.52
CA ALA A 92 18.96 -23.67 -9.10
C ALA A 92 18.15 -22.38 -8.86
N VAL A 93 18.20 -21.41 -9.78
CA VAL A 93 17.43 -20.16 -9.67
C VAL A 93 15.95 -20.42 -9.92
N ARG A 94 15.61 -21.25 -10.91
CA ARG A 94 14.21 -21.66 -11.14
C ARG A 94 13.61 -22.37 -9.93
N LEU A 95 14.39 -23.25 -9.29
CA LEU A 95 13.95 -23.93 -8.07
C LEU A 95 13.69 -22.94 -6.92
N ALA A 96 14.57 -21.94 -6.75
CA ALA A 96 14.35 -20.88 -5.77
C ALA A 96 13.05 -20.09 -6.05
N GLY A 97 12.80 -19.76 -7.33
CA GLY A 97 11.56 -19.11 -7.77
C GLY A 97 10.29 -19.92 -7.46
N VAL A 98 10.33 -21.24 -7.68
CA VAL A 98 9.22 -22.15 -7.31
C VAL A 98 8.93 -22.10 -5.81
N TYR A 99 9.95 -22.20 -4.97
CA TYR A 99 9.77 -22.13 -3.51
C TYR A 99 9.27 -20.76 -3.05
N ALA A 100 9.77 -19.69 -3.66
CA ALA A 100 9.31 -18.33 -3.37
C ALA A 100 7.84 -18.13 -3.73
N LEU A 101 7.38 -18.63 -4.90
CA LEU A 101 5.97 -18.60 -5.29
C LEU A 101 5.10 -19.46 -4.39
N ALA A 102 5.57 -20.65 -3.98
CA ALA A 102 4.82 -21.51 -3.07
C ALA A 102 4.62 -20.83 -1.71
N ARG A 103 5.69 -20.24 -1.15
CA ARG A 103 5.60 -19.48 0.10
C ARG A 103 4.68 -18.27 -0.03
N LEU A 104 4.77 -17.55 -1.15
CA LEU A 104 3.89 -16.41 -1.43
C LEU A 104 2.42 -16.82 -1.55
N ALA A 105 2.14 -18.00 -2.10
CA ALA A 105 0.79 -18.54 -2.20
C ALA A 105 0.17 -18.85 -0.83
N ASP A 106 0.99 -19.26 0.15
CA ASP A 106 0.57 -19.47 1.54
C ASP A 106 0.29 -18.12 2.25
N ASP A 107 1.11 -17.10 1.99
CA ASP A 107 1.01 -15.79 2.65
C ASP A 107 -0.08 -14.89 2.00
N TRP A 108 -0.36 -15.03 0.70
CA TRP A 108 -1.25 -14.15 -0.07
C TRP A 108 -2.60 -14.81 -0.42
N GLU A 109 -3.48 -14.93 0.57
CA GLU A 109 -4.77 -15.65 0.43
C GLU A 109 -5.64 -15.17 -0.73
N GLU A 110 -5.68 -13.86 -1.00
CA GLU A 110 -6.50 -13.26 -2.06
C GLU A 110 -6.04 -13.64 -3.47
N GLN A 111 -4.73 -13.82 -3.70
CA GLN A 111 -4.16 -14.13 -5.01
C GLN A 111 -3.43 -15.47 -5.06
N ARG A 112 -3.72 -16.38 -4.12
CA ARG A 112 -3.16 -17.73 -4.08
C ARG A 112 -3.33 -18.48 -5.41
N GLN A 113 -4.49 -18.34 -6.06
CA GLN A 113 -4.76 -18.97 -7.36
C GLN A 113 -3.80 -18.49 -8.46
N VAL A 114 -3.44 -17.20 -8.47
CA VAL A 114 -2.51 -16.64 -9.47
C VAL A 114 -1.13 -17.29 -9.36
N CYS A 115 -0.63 -17.49 -8.13
CA CYS A 115 0.64 -18.16 -7.89
C CYS A 115 0.62 -19.62 -8.37
N ILE A 116 -0.49 -20.33 -8.12
CA ILE A 116 -0.69 -21.71 -8.58
C ILE A 116 -0.77 -21.77 -10.10
N ASP A 117 -1.49 -20.85 -10.74
CA ASP A 117 -1.63 -20.80 -12.20
C ASP A 117 -0.29 -20.61 -12.90
N VAL A 118 0.57 -19.73 -12.38
CA VAL A 118 1.94 -19.55 -12.89
C VAL A 118 2.77 -20.81 -12.73
N LEU A 119 2.70 -21.46 -11.57
CA LEU A 119 3.44 -22.70 -11.33
C LEU A 119 2.97 -23.81 -12.29
N CYS A 120 1.66 -23.95 -12.48
CA CYS A 120 1.07 -24.89 -13.43
C CYS A 120 1.45 -24.55 -14.87
N ALA A 121 1.47 -23.27 -15.25
CA ALA A 121 1.91 -22.83 -16.57
C ALA A 121 3.37 -23.19 -16.81
N TYR A 122 4.25 -22.91 -15.84
CA TYR A 122 5.66 -23.25 -15.89
C TYR A 122 5.89 -24.76 -16.04
N LEU A 123 5.16 -25.60 -15.29
CA LEU A 123 5.26 -27.06 -15.40
C LEU A 123 4.76 -27.63 -16.73
N ARG A 124 3.89 -26.90 -17.45
CA ARG A 124 3.41 -27.29 -18.79
C ARG A 124 4.37 -26.90 -19.91
N MET A 125 5.38 -26.07 -19.64
CA MET A 125 6.35 -25.67 -20.67
C MET A 125 7.29 -26.83 -21.02
N PRO A 126 7.62 -27.02 -22.30
CA PRO A 126 8.56 -28.06 -22.72
C PRO A 126 9.94 -27.78 -22.12
N TYR A 127 10.44 -28.73 -21.33
CA TYR A 127 11.76 -28.63 -20.71
C TYR A 127 12.84 -28.82 -21.78
N GLN A 128 13.60 -27.76 -22.06
CA GLN A 128 14.80 -27.82 -22.88
C GLN A 128 16.02 -27.81 -21.94
N PRO A 129 16.68 -28.96 -21.73
CA PRO A 129 17.89 -29.00 -20.93
C PRO A 129 19.00 -28.23 -21.65
N ASP A 130 19.68 -27.35 -20.91
CA ASP A 130 20.93 -26.73 -21.36
C ASP A 130 22.05 -27.80 -21.26
N PRO A 131 22.60 -28.28 -22.39
CA PRO A 131 23.63 -29.33 -22.39
C PRO A 131 24.95 -28.87 -21.79
N ASP A 132 25.19 -27.55 -21.67
CA ASP A 132 26.44 -26.97 -21.16
C ASP A 132 26.35 -26.59 -19.67
N ALA A 133 25.20 -26.82 -19.03
CA ALA A 133 25.05 -26.58 -17.60
C ALA A 133 25.97 -27.52 -16.80
N SER A 134 26.80 -26.97 -15.90
CA SER A 134 27.86 -27.66 -15.13
C SER A 134 27.40 -28.77 -14.15
N GLY A 135 26.15 -29.22 -14.27
CA GLY A 135 25.57 -30.37 -13.58
C GLY A 135 24.74 -31.29 -14.48
N TYR A 136 24.82 -31.16 -15.82
CA TYR A 136 24.21 -32.10 -16.77
C TYR A 136 24.91 -33.45 -16.63
N LYS A 137 24.28 -34.39 -15.91
CA LYS A 137 24.58 -35.80 -16.10
C LYS A 137 23.72 -36.26 -17.27
N GLU A 138 24.37 -36.51 -18.40
CA GLU A 138 23.82 -37.24 -19.54
C GLU A 138 23.10 -38.46 -18.98
N GLY A 139 21.77 -38.41 -18.97
CA GLY A 139 20.97 -39.55 -18.56
C GLY A 139 21.21 -40.61 -19.60
N GLU A 140 21.95 -41.65 -19.24
CA GLU A 140 22.16 -42.86 -20.02
C GLU A 140 20.80 -43.50 -20.31
N ARG A 141 20.08 -43.01 -21.33
CA ARG A 141 19.05 -43.77 -22.01
C ARG A 141 19.81 -44.79 -22.83
N ALA A 142 20.27 -45.83 -22.14
CA ALA A 142 20.66 -47.06 -22.76
C ALA A 142 19.54 -47.45 -23.75
N THR A 143 19.96 -47.51 -25.01
CA THR A 143 19.39 -48.34 -26.05
C THR A 143 18.62 -49.53 -25.48
N THR A 144 17.31 -49.56 -25.69
CA THR A 144 16.60 -50.83 -25.85
C THR A 144 15.66 -50.65 -27.03
N SER A 145 16.24 -50.86 -28.20
CA SER A 145 15.52 -51.49 -29.30
C SER A 145 15.02 -52.86 -28.83
N ALA A 146 13.72 -53.07 -28.89
CA ALA A 146 13.10 -54.35 -29.18
C ALA A 146 11.72 -54.08 -29.78
#